data_AF-A0A8H6E1B9-F1
#
_entry.id   AF-A0A8H6E1B9-F1
#
_cell.length_a   1.000
_cell.length_b   1.000
_cell.length_c   1.000
_cell.angle_alpha   90.00
_cell.angle_beta   90.00
_cell.angle_gamma   90.00
#
_symmetry.space_group_name_H-M   'P 1'
#
loop_
_entity.id
_entity.type
_entity.pdbx_description
1 polymer ?
#
loop_
_entity_poly.entity_id
_entity_poly.type
_entity_poly.pdbx_seq_one_letter_code
_entity_poly.pdbx_strand_id
1 'polypeptide(L)'
;MDFDQQVRCAGLIAKKLTKMANIKFPAYGSLYFARTPYLPPSKLPFNEEFCISPRCGHMYWNCMPTQPKFYHNVKPNQGPWINLADYADGLVDSGISRILPLAPTVKGPRYQGSIETHKSLLKQGRTMLKEMCKSPQIQNAASPAMFHPGLDKRNIFVSEDDPTIVSVIIEWQSTSIEPAFWYAEQFPDFTHPPPDLCDLVDLMDPLISARAKTYDISLRIFAPSFSAARSMDKSYFRPFQYCHRTWEDGAVVFREELIEASRQ
;
A
#
# COMPACT_ATOMS: atom_id res chain seq x y z
N MET A 1 5.81 17.94 25.19
CA MET A 1 6.96 18.10 24.28
C MET A 1 7.04 19.55 23.84
N ASP A 2 8.23 20.15 23.93
CA ASP A 2 8.51 21.42 23.27
C ASP A 2 8.66 21.25 21.74
N PHE A 3 8.90 22.36 21.02
CA PHE A 3 9.07 22.38 19.56
C PHE A 3 10.18 21.44 19.10
N ASP A 4 11.37 21.55 19.69
CA ASP A 4 12.55 20.78 19.29
C ASP A 4 12.38 19.28 19.55
N GLN A 5 11.76 18.93 20.68
CA GLN A 5 11.42 17.55 21.04
C GLN A 5 10.47 16.94 20.01
N GLN A 6 9.45 17.68 19.56
CA GLN A 6 8.52 17.19 18.54
C GLN A 6 9.19 16.97 17.18
N VAL A 7 10.07 17.90 16.77
CA VAL A 7 10.84 17.77 15.52
C VAL A 7 11.77 16.55 15.58
N ARG A 8 12.52 16.38 16.68
CA ARG A 8 13.38 15.21 16.90
C ARG A 8 12.58 13.90 16.94
N CYS A 9 11.45 13.90 17.61
CA CYS A 9 10.56 12.73 17.73
C CYS A 9 10.12 12.25 16.33
N ALA A 10 9.76 13.15 15.41
CA ALA A 10 9.41 12.78 14.03
C ALA A 10 10.54 12.00 13.33
N GLY A 11 11.80 12.46 13.45
CA GLY A 11 12.95 11.73 12.89
C GLY A 11 13.21 10.38 13.56
N LEU A 12 13.00 10.29 14.87
CA LEU A 12 13.18 9.05 15.64
C LEU A 12 12.09 8.02 15.33
N ILE A 13 10.86 8.45 15.04
CA ILE A 13 9.79 7.58 14.53
C ILE A 13 10.20 6.95 13.20
N ALA A 14 10.65 7.77 12.24
CA ALA A 14 11.16 7.27 10.95
C ALA A 14 12.28 6.23 11.18
N LYS A 15 13.28 6.56 12.00
CA LYS A 15 14.40 5.67 12.34
C LYS A 15 13.95 4.36 13.02
N LYS A 16 12.89 4.38 13.83
CA LYS A 16 12.34 3.17 14.46
C LYS A 16 11.69 2.27 13.41
N LEU A 17 10.89 2.86 12.52
CA LEU A 17 10.17 2.15 11.45
C LEU A 17 11.12 1.53 10.41
N THR A 18 12.29 2.14 10.18
CA THR A 18 13.25 1.64 9.19
C THR A 18 13.81 0.27 9.54
N LYS A 19 13.76 -0.15 10.81
CA LYS A 19 14.14 -1.51 11.22
C LYS A 19 13.31 -2.58 10.50
N MET A 20 12.00 -2.36 10.35
CA MET A 20 11.12 -3.26 9.58
C MET A 20 11.28 -3.06 8.08
N ALA A 21 11.41 -1.80 7.65
CA ALA A 21 11.57 -1.43 6.25
C ALA A 21 12.79 -2.09 5.58
N ASN A 22 13.87 -2.31 6.34
CA ASN A 22 15.13 -2.84 5.83
C ASN A 22 15.21 -4.38 5.84
N ILE A 23 14.20 -5.07 6.36
CA ILE A 23 14.13 -6.53 6.28
C ILE A 23 13.98 -6.95 4.82
N LYS A 24 14.80 -7.91 4.38
CA LYS A 24 14.77 -8.44 3.01
C LYS A 24 13.80 -9.61 2.93
N PHE A 25 12.59 -9.36 2.44
CA PHE A 25 11.59 -10.39 2.22
C PHE A 25 11.74 -11.02 0.82
N PRO A 26 11.60 -12.36 0.70
CA PRO A 26 11.71 -13.04 -0.59
C PRO A 26 10.44 -12.95 -1.46
N ALA A 27 9.32 -12.45 -0.92
CA ALA A 27 8.02 -12.41 -1.59
C ALA A 27 7.09 -11.39 -0.95
N TYR A 28 6.04 -11.01 -1.68
CA TYR A 28 4.88 -10.27 -1.19
C TYR A 28 3.85 -11.21 -0.55
N GLY A 29 3.09 -10.73 0.43
CA GLY A 29 2.12 -11.52 1.18
C GLY A 29 1.99 -11.06 2.63
N SER A 30 1.68 -11.97 3.55
CA SER A 30 1.71 -11.68 5.00
C SER A 30 2.59 -12.67 5.74
N LEU A 31 3.12 -12.25 6.90
CA LEU A 31 3.89 -13.11 7.79
C LEU A 31 2.96 -13.98 8.63
N TYR A 32 3.31 -15.25 8.74
CA TYR A 32 2.64 -16.23 9.58
C TYR A 32 3.69 -17.06 10.30
N PHE A 33 3.31 -17.71 11.42
CA PHE A 33 4.17 -18.73 12.01
C PHE A 33 4.34 -19.92 11.06
N ALA A 34 5.57 -20.39 10.92
CA ALA A 34 5.95 -21.47 9.98
C ALA A 34 5.15 -22.75 10.20
N ARG A 35 4.76 -23.02 11.47
CA ARG A 35 4.02 -24.20 11.90
C ARG A 35 2.49 -24.04 11.88
N THR A 36 1.96 -22.95 11.31
CA THR A 36 0.50 -22.75 11.20
C THR A 36 -0.13 -23.85 10.32
N PRO A 37 -1.07 -24.66 10.84
CA PRO A 37 -1.51 -25.91 10.19
C PRO A 37 -2.52 -25.70 9.05
N TYR A 38 -3.24 -24.59 9.03
CA TYR A 38 -4.28 -24.27 8.05
C TYR A 38 -3.81 -23.34 6.91
N LEU A 39 -2.51 -23.12 6.78
CA LEU A 39 -1.97 -22.37 5.64
C LEU A 39 -2.02 -23.20 4.37
N PRO A 40 -2.21 -22.54 3.20
CA PRO A 40 -2.15 -23.25 1.93
C PRO A 40 -0.75 -23.82 1.69
N PRO A 41 -0.63 -24.86 0.83
CA PRO A 41 0.66 -25.45 0.48
C PRO A 41 1.66 -24.46 -0.14
N SER A 42 1.18 -23.36 -0.74
CA SER A 42 1.98 -22.34 -1.43
C SER A 42 2.76 -21.40 -0.49
N LYS A 43 2.87 -21.70 0.81
CA LYS A 43 3.66 -20.87 1.75
C LYS A 43 5.16 -20.90 1.41
N LEU A 44 5.81 -19.75 1.57
CA LEU A 44 7.24 -19.57 1.34
C LEU A 44 7.97 -19.43 2.69
N PRO A 45 8.97 -20.27 2.99
CA PRO A 45 9.76 -20.12 4.22
C PRO A 45 10.46 -18.75 4.28
N PHE A 46 10.43 -18.09 5.43
CA PHE A 46 11.19 -16.86 5.67
C PHE A 46 12.35 -17.11 6.64
N ASN A 47 12.08 -17.77 7.77
CA ASN A 47 13.08 -18.29 8.70
C ASN A 47 12.50 -19.49 9.48
N GLU A 48 13.15 -19.92 10.56
CA GLU A 48 12.71 -21.06 11.37
C GLU A 48 11.34 -20.84 12.03
N GLU A 49 11.00 -19.61 12.35
CA GLU A 49 9.79 -19.24 13.07
C GLU A 49 8.66 -18.78 12.14
N PHE A 50 9.00 -18.14 11.01
CA PHE A 50 8.05 -17.46 10.14
C PHE A 50 8.08 -17.94 8.69
N CYS A 51 6.93 -17.85 8.04
CA CYS A 51 6.75 -18.04 6.60
C CYS A 51 5.87 -16.92 6.02
N ILE A 52 5.97 -16.70 4.71
CA ILE A 52 5.11 -15.81 3.94
C ILE A 52 4.01 -16.65 3.30
N SER A 53 2.77 -16.22 3.46
CA SER A 53 1.58 -16.90 2.91
C SER A 53 0.61 -15.85 2.35
N PRO A 54 -0.64 -16.20 1.96
CA PRO A 54 -1.57 -15.23 1.39
C PRO A 54 -1.66 -13.92 2.17
N ARG A 55 -1.77 -12.83 1.43
CA ARG A 55 -1.88 -11.48 1.97
C ARG A 55 -3.18 -11.32 2.76
N CYS A 56 -3.12 -11.03 4.05
CA CYS A 56 -4.27 -10.70 4.89
C CYS A 56 -4.87 -9.32 4.55
N GLY A 57 -6.14 -9.26 4.15
CA GLY A 57 -6.90 -8.00 4.14
C GLY A 57 -7.87 -7.84 2.97
N HIS A 58 -8.73 -6.82 3.06
CA HIS A 58 -9.89 -6.61 2.17
C HIS A 58 -9.54 -6.52 0.68
N MET A 59 -8.32 -6.11 0.33
CA MET A 59 -7.84 -6.08 -1.06
C MET A 59 -7.90 -7.46 -1.74
N TYR A 60 -7.74 -8.57 -1.04
CA TYR A 60 -7.72 -9.93 -1.62
C TYR A 60 -8.76 -10.88 -1.02
N TRP A 61 -9.52 -10.40 -0.03
CA TRP A 61 -10.47 -11.20 0.74
C TRP A 61 -11.83 -10.51 0.84
N ASN A 62 -12.89 -11.31 0.81
CA ASN A 62 -14.25 -10.84 1.05
C ASN A 62 -14.53 -10.67 2.56
N CYS A 63 -13.85 -9.72 3.20
CA CYS A 63 -13.93 -9.52 4.65
C CYS A 63 -14.92 -8.43 5.09
N MET A 64 -15.58 -7.75 4.15
CA MET A 64 -16.42 -6.59 4.43
C MET A 64 -17.90 -6.92 4.19
N PRO A 65 -18.78 -6.87 5.23
CA PRO A 65 -20.19 -7.21 5.11
C PRO A 65 -20.97 -6.36 4.09
N THR A 66 -20.50 -5.14 3.82
CA THR A 66 -21.16 -4.13 2.98
C THR A 66 -20.55 -3.99 1.58
N GLN A 67 -19.44 -4.65 1.27
CA GLN A 67 -18.79 -4.55 -0.04
C GLN A 67 -19.29 -5.61 -1.04
N PRO A 68 -19.10 -5.39 -2.35
CA PRO A 68 -19.43 -6.38 -3.38
C PRO A 68 -18.75 -7.70 -3.06
N LYS A 69 -19.53 -8.79 -3.03
CA LYS A 69 -19.02 -10.13 -2.77
C LYS A 69 -17.95 -10.47 -3.81
N PHE A 70 -16.95 -11.26 -3.42
CA PHE A 70 -16.13 -11.93 -4.42
C PHE A 70 -17.02 -12.95 -5.13
N TYR A 71 -17.28 -12.75 -6.42
CA TYR A 71 -18.14 -13.61 -7.24
C TYR A 71 -17.37 -14.80 -7.83
N HIS A 72 -16.08 -14.94 -7.48
CA HIS A 72 -15.23 -16.06 -7.89
C HIS A 72 -15.22 -16.32 -9.41
N ASN A 73 -15.39 -15.25 -10.21
CA ASN A 73 -15.28 -15.29 -11.66
C ASN A 73 -13.88 -15.76 -12.13
N VAL A 74 -12.89 -15.68 -11.25
CA VAL A 74 -11.54 -16.21 -11.38
C VAL A 74 -11.14 -16.94 -10.10
N LYS A 75 -10.15 -17.84 -10.19
CA LYS A 75 -9.59 -18.51 -9.02
C LYS A 75 -9.00 -17.47 -8.06
N PRO A 76 -9.16 -17.62 -6.73
CA PRO A 76 -8.54 -16.72 -5.76
C PRO A 76 -7.01 -16.66 -5.98
N ASN A 77 -6.51 -15.44 -6.18
CA ASN A 77 -5.09 -15.15 -6.30
C ASN A 77 -4.71 -14.20 -5.16
N GLN A 78 -4.26 -14.78 -4.05
CA GLN A 78 -4.08 -14.09 -2.77
C GLN A 78 -2.62 -14.12 -2.30
N GLY A 79 -1.72 -14.66 -3.13
CA GLY A 79 -0.31 -14.82 -2.83
C GLY A 79 0.03 -16.11 -2.07
N PRO A 80 1.27 -16.24 -1.59
CA PRO A 80 2.35 -15.24 -1.71
C PRO A 80 2.86 -15.08 -3.15
N TRP A 81 3.46 -13.94 -3.47
CA TRP A 81 3.95 -13.63 -4.82
C TRP A 81 5.45 -13.35 -4.81
N ILE A 82 6.22 -14.05 -5.65
CA ILE A 82 7.69 -13.95 -5.66
C ILE A 82 8.16 -12.70 -6.41
N ASN A 83 7.40 -12.26 -7.43
CA ASN A 83 7.74 -11.12 -8.27
C ASN A 83 6.56 -10.16 -8.45
N LEU A 84 6.88 -8.95 -8.92
CA LEU A 84 5.89 -7.88 -9.06
C LEU A 84 4.82 -8.19 -10.11
N ALA A 85 5.15 -8.95 -11.16
CA ALA A 85 4.19 -9.32 -12.20
C ALA A 85 3.11 -10.27 -11.65
N ASP A 86 3.49 -11.23 -10.81
CA ASP A 86 2.55 -12.13 -10.13
C ASP A 86 1.68 -11.37 -9.11
N TYR A 87 2.29 -10.43 -8.39
CA TYR A 87 1.56 -9.52 -7.49
C TYR A 87 0.51 -8.69 -8.27
N ALA A 88 0.89 -8.15 -9.43
CA ALA A 88 0.00 -7.40 -10.31
C ALA A 88 -1.13 -8.26 -10.88
N ASP A 89 -0.85 -9.53 -11.25
CA ASP A 89 -1.90 -10.48 -11.62
C ASP A 89 -2.89 -10.68 -10.48
N GLY A 90 -2.40 -10.80 -9.24
CA GLY A 90 -3.23 -10.87 -8.04
C GLY A 90 -4.17 -9.69 -7.90
N LEU A 91 -3.67 -8.47 -8.08
CA LEU A 91 -4.51 -7.26 -8.02
C LEU A 91 -5.61 -7.29 -9.07
N VAL A 92 -5.28 -7.65 -10.32
CA VAL A 92 -6.26 -7.71 -11.40
C VAL A 92 -7.29 -8.82 -11.18
N ASP A 93 -6.85 -10.02 -10.79
CA ASP A 93 -7.76 -11.14 -10.46
C ASP A 93 -8.73 -10.76 -9.34
N SER A 94 -8.22 -10.00 -8.36
CA SER A 94 -9.03 -9.44 -7.29
C SER A 94 -10.07 -8.44 -7.82
N GLY A 95 -9.69 -7.56 -8.75
CA GLY A 95 -10.61 -6.65 -9.45
C GLY A 95 -11.70 -7.40 -10.22
N ILE A 96 -11.32 -8.44 -10.99
CA ILE A 96 -12.26 -9.27 -11.77
C ILE A 96 -13.26 -9.99 -10.84
N SER A 97 -12.78 -10.46 -9.69
CA SER A 97 -13.62 -11.16 -8.71
C SER A 97 -14.71 -10.28 -8.11
N ARG A 98 -14.57 -8.96 -8.12
CA ARG A 98 -15.58 -8.02 -7.61
C ARG A 98 -16.64 -7.61 -8.64
N ILE A 99 -16.43 -7.95 -9.92
CA ILE A 99 -17.40 -7.61 -10.97
C ILE A 99 -18.65 -8.47 -10.79
N LEU A 100 -19.82 -7.81 -10.78
CA LEU A 100 -21.11 -8.48 -10.72
C LEU A 100 -21.27 -9.50 -11.87
N PRO A 101 -21.87 -10.68 -11.62
CA PRO A 101 -22.12 -11.66 -12.68
C PRO A 101 -23.21 -11.21 -13.65
N LEU A 102 -24.14 -10.36 -13.19
CA LEU A 102 -25.27 -9.84 -13.96
C LEU A 102 -25.40 -8.33 -13.72
N ALA A 103 -25.91 -7.62 -14.73
CA ALA A 103 -26.10 -6.18 -14.65
C ALA A 103 -27.02 -5.82 -13.47
N PRO A 104 -26.69 -4.79 -12.68
CA PRO A 104 -27.52 -4.38 -11.57
C PRO A 104 -28.88 -3.87 -12.07
N THR A 105 -29.94 -4.18 -11.32
CA THR A 105 -31.31 -3.73 -11.61
C THR A 105 -31.46 -2.22 -11.42
N VAL A 106 -30.65 -1.62 -10.54
CA VAL A 106 -30.58 -0.17 -10.33
C VAL A 106 -29.48 0.41 -11.21
N LYS A 107 -29.82 1.46 -11.96
CA LYS A 107 -28.82 2.21 -12.75
C LYS A 107 -27.84 2.89 -11.81
N GLY A 108 -26.56 2.52 -11.94
CA GLY A 108 -25.47 3.20 -11.26
C GLY A 108 -25.17 4.59 -11.83
N PRO A 109 -24.17 5.29 -11.26
CA PRO A 109 -23.71 6.56 -11.78
C PRO A 109 -23.25 6.46 -13.25
N ARG A 110 -23.31 7.57 -14.00
CA ARG A 110 -22.93 7.60 -15.43
C ARG A 110 -21.49 7.14 -15.68
N TYR A 111 -20.60 7.33 -14.70
CA TYR A 111 -19.18 6.96 -14.79
C TYR A 111 -18.90 5.51 -14.39
N GLN A 112 -19.91 4.73 -13.96
CA GLN A 112 -19.71 3.36 -13.51
C GLN A 112 -19.11 2.49 -14.62
N GLY A 113 -19.69 2.54 -15.83
CA GLY A 113 -19.35 1.64 -16.93
C GLY A 113 -20.15 0.32 -16.88
N SER A 114 -20.08 -0.47 -17.97
CA SER A 114 -20.72 -1.79 -18.04
C SER A 114 -19.80 -2.89 -17.52
N ILE A 115 -20.36 -4.06 -17.19
CA ILE A 115 -19.60 -5.26 -16.81
C ILE A 115 -18.51 -5.58 -17.86
N GLU A 116 -18.85 -5.52 -19.13
CA GLU A 116 -17.94 -5.75 -20.26
C GLU A 116 -16.83 -4.69 -20.31
N THR A 117 -17.17 -3.43 -19.99
CA THR A 117 -16.21 -2.34 -19.90
C THR A 117 -15.17 -2.63 -18.83
N HIS A 118 -15.59 -3.01 -17.62
CA HIS A 118 -14.66 -3.35 -16.53
C HIS A 118 -13.79 -4.56 -16.88
N LYS A 119 -14.38 -5.64 -17.44
CA LYS A 119 -13.62 -6.83 -17.86
C LYS A 119 -12.58 -6.50 -18.93
N SER A 120 -12.96 -5.71 -19.93
CA SER A 120 -12.05 -5.26 -20.99
C SER A 120 -10.94 -4.37 -20.43
N LEU A 121 -11.27 -3.44 -19.55
CA LEU A 121 -10.32 -2.52 -18.94
C LEU A 121 -9.30 -3.26 -18.06
N LEU A 122 -9.74 -4.22 -17.24
CA LEU A 122 -8.85 -5.04 -16.41
C LEU A 122 -7.95 -5.94 -17.25
N LYS A 123 -8.44 -6.47 -18.38
CA LYS A 123 -7.61 -7.24 -19.31
C LYS A 123 -6.50 -6.36 -19.93
N GLN A 124 -6.84 -5.15 -20.36
CA GLN A 124 -5.86 -4.20 -20.90
C GLN A 124 -4.87 -3.74 -19.82
N GLY A 125 -5.39 -3.40 -18.64
CA GLY A 125 -4.61 -3.04 -17.46
C GLY A 125 -3.62 -4.13 -17.07
N ARG A 126 -4.02 -5.41 -17.10
CA ARG A 126 -3.10 -6.54 -16.84
C ARG A 126 -1.89 -6.52 -17.78
N THR A 127 -2.13 -6.36 -19.08
CA THR A 127 -1.05 -6.32 -20.07
C THR A 127 -0.12 -5.14 -19.79
N MET A 128 -0.68 -3.95 -19.55
CA MET A 128 0.11 -2.75 -19.27
C MET A 128 0.92 -2.89 -17.97
N LEU A 129 0.30 -3.33 -16.87
CA LEU A 129 0.97 -3.55 -15.59
C LEU A 129 2.14 -4.54 -15.75
N LYS A 130 1.96 -5.62 -16.52
CA LYS A 130 3.04 -6.58 -16.80
C LYS A 130 4.20 -5.96 -17.57
N GLU A 131 3.94 -5.10 -18.54
CA GLU A 131 5.00 -4.36 -19.22
C GLU A 131 5.70 -3.38 -18.27
N MET A 132 4.95 -2.65 -17.46
CA MET A 132 5.49 -1.75 -16.43
C MET A 132 6.41 -2.50 -15.44
N CYS A 133 6.04 -3.72 -15.05
CA CYS A 133 6.86 -4.57 -14.15
C CYS A 133 8.25 -4.91 -14.71
N LYS A 134 8.51 -4.72 -16.00
CA LYS A 134 9.83 -4.94 -16.61
C LYS A 134 10.77 -3.75 -16.41
N SER A 135 10.24 -2.57 -16.07
CA SER A 135 11.06 -1.37 -15.84
C SER A 135 11.95 -1.54 -14.59
N PRO A 136 13.28 -1.38 -14.71
CA PRO A 136 14.18 -1.45 -13.55
C PRO A 136 13.86 -0.42 -12.46
N GLN A 137 13.36 0.76 -12.85
CA GLN A 137 12.97 1.80 -11.90
C GLN A 137 11.77 1.37 -11.04
N ILE A 138 10.74 0.79 -11.69
CA ILE A 138 9.56 0.27 -11.00
C ILE A 138 9.95 -0.93 -10.12
N GLN A 139 10.78 -1.85 -10.62
CA GLN A 139 11.26 -2.98 -9.82
C GLN A 139 12.01 -2.53 -8.55
N ASN A 140 12.85 -1.51 -8.67
CA ASN A 140 13.58 -0.94 -7.53
C ASN A 140 12.62 -0.29 -6.51
N ALA A 141 11.63 0.46 -6.98
CA ALA A 141 10.59 1.06 -6.13
C ALA A 141 9.58 0.04 -5.57
N ALA A 142 9.53 -1.17 -6.13
CA ALA A 142 8.59 -2.21 -5.76
C ALA A 142 9.20 -3.28 -4.85
N SER A 143 10.41 -3.10 -4.33
CA SER A 143 11.03 -4.10 -3.46
C SER A 143 10.07 -4.54 -2.34
N PRO A 144 9.94 -5.86 -2.04
CA PRO A 144 9.09 -6.34 -0.96
C PRO A 144 9.49 -5.71 0.37
N ALA A 145 8.57 -4.96 0.97
CA ALA A 145 8.83 -4.23 2.19
C ALA A 145 7.63 -4.31 3.13
N MET A 146 7.92 -4.20 4.43
CA MET A 146 6.91 -4.13 5.46
C MET A 146 7.01 -2.78 6.17
N PHE A 147 5.91 -2.05 6.20
CA PHE A 147 5.83 -0.74 6.85
C PHE A 147 4.50 -0.58 7.60
N HIS A 148 4.44 0.39 8.49
CA HIS A 148 3.24 0.63 9.28
C HIS A 148 2.11 1.18 8.40
N PRO A 149 0.89 0.59 8.40
CA PRO A 149 -0.19 0.94 7.49
C PRO A 149 -0.94 2.22 7.86
N GLY A 150 -0.78 2.72 9.09
CA GLY A 150 -1.46 3.94 9.55
C GLY A 150 -0.74 4.60 10.73
N LEU A 151 0.07 5.61 10.45
CA LEU A 151 0.90 6.30 11.46
C LEU A 151 0.14 7.44 12.17
N ASP A 152 -1.00 7.13 12.77
CA ASP A 152 -1.71 8.11 13.59
C ASP A 152 -0.94 8.36 14.90
N LYS A 153 -0.93 9.60 15.41
CA LYS A 153 -0.29 9.92 16.70
C LYS A 153 -0.76 9.05 17.87
N ARG A 154 -2.03 8.59 17.82
CA ARG A 154 -2.63 7.69 18.83
C ARG A 154 -1.98 6.30 18.86
N ASN A 155 -1.28 5.91 17.80
CA ASN A 155 -0.62 4.62 17.67
C ASN A 155 0.86 4.69 18.08
N ILE A 156 1.36 5.86 18.43
CA ILE A 156 2.77 6.11 18.72
C ILE A 156 2.92 6.53 20.19
N PHE A 157 3.57 5.67 20.96
CA PHE A 157 3.84 5.92 22.36
C PHE A 157 5.30 6.31 22.54
N VAL A 158 5.51 7.26 23.44
CA VAL A 158 6.83 7.78 23.81
C VAL A 158 7.07 7.54 25.30
N SER A 159 8.33 7.63 25.73
CA SER A 159 8.66 7.56 27.16
C SER A 159 8.09 8.76 27.92
N GLU A 160 7.68 8.52 29.17
CA GLU A 160 7.23 9.56 30.09
C GLU A 160 8.39 10.47 30.53
N ASP A 161 9.59 9.89 30.72
CA ASP A 161 10.80 10.60 31.13
C ASP A 161 11.42 11.41 29.98
N ASP A 162 11.46 10.83 28.77
CA ASP A 162 11.97 11.49 27.56
C ASP A 162 11.01 11.26 26.37
N PRO A 163 10.17 12.24 26.02
CA PRO A 163 9.17 12.08 24.98
C PRO A 163 9.75 12.07 23.55
N THR A 164 11.07 12.18 23.40
CA THR A 164 11.74 11.92 22.11
C THR A 164 11.97 10.42 21.88
N ILE A 165 11.94 9.59 22.93
CA ILE A 165 12.14 8.15 22.83
C ILE A 165 10.83 7.46 22.47
N VAL A 166 10.73 6.97 21.23
CA VAL A 166 9.61 6.13 20.77
C VAL A 166 9.69 4.75 21.43
N SER A 167 8.81 4.52 22.40
CA SER A 167 8.76 3.29 23.19
C SER A 167 8.13 2.17 22.36
N VAL A 168 6.87 2.34 21.94
CA VAL A 168 6.10 1.36 21.17
C VAL A 168 5.28 2.03 20.07
N ILE A 169 5.16 1.34 18.94
CA ILE A 169 4.21 1.64 17.87
C ILE A 169 3.25 0.46 17.82
N ILE A 170 1.96 0.72 17.91
CA ILE A 170 0.89 -0.30 17.92
C ILE A 170 0.07 -0.24 16.63
N GLU A 171 -0.95 -1.10 16.50
CA GLU A 171 -1.85 -1.20 15.32
C GLU A 171 -1.21 -1.80 14.05
N TRP A 172 -0.36 -2.83 14.25
CA TRP A 172 0.29 -3.59 13.17
C TRP A 172 -0.60 -4.67 12.51
N GLN A 173 -1.84 -4.88 12.97
CA GLN A 173 -2.67 -6.02 12.52
C GLN A 173 -3.09 -5.95 11.04
N SER A 174 -2.98 -4.79 10.40
CA SER A 174 -3.24 -4.60 8.96
C SER A 174 -1.95 -4.58 8.12
N THR A 175 -0.80 -4.83 8.73
CA THR A 175 0.49 -4.83 8.05
C THR A 175 0.65 -6.07 7.17
N SER A 176 1.27 -5.89 6.01
CA SER A 176 1.63 -6.96 5.09
C SER A 176 2.97 -6.63 4.42
N ILE A 177 3.52 -7.57 3.67
CA ILE A 177 4.69 -7.36 2.82
C ILE A 177 4.15 -6.95 1.46
N GLU A 178 4.28 -5.67 1.13
CA GLU A 178 3.77 -5.05 -0.09
C GLU A 178 4.94 -4.44 -0.88
N PRO A 179 4.75 -4.11 -2.17
CA PRO A 179 5.70 -3.25 -2.88
C PRO A 179 5.99 -1.95 -2.12
N ALA A 180 7.26 -1.57 -1.97
CA ALA A 180 7.63 -0.38 -1.19
C ALA A 180 6.91 0.91 -1.60
N PHE A 181 6.53 1.05 -2.88
CA PHE A 181 5.74 2.17 -3.38
C PHE A 181 4.36 2.33 -2.74
N TRP A 182 3.76 1.27 -2.15
CA TRP A 182 2.51 1.41 -1.40
C TRP A 182 2.65 2.28 -0.16
N TYR A 183 3.85 2.37 0.38
CA TYR A 183 4.17 3.14 1.57
C TYR A 183 4.88 4.45 1.25
N ALA A 184 5.10 4.75 -0.03
CA ALA A 184 5.78 5.98 -0.44
C ALA A 184 5.06 7.22 0.09
N GLU A 185 3.73 7.17 0.20
CA GLU A 185 2.91 8.27 0.71
C GLU A 185 2.51 8.11 2.17
N GLN A 186 3.11 7.17 2.90
CA GLN A 186 2.82 7.01 4.32
C GLN A 186 3.61 8.05 5.14
N PHE A 187 2.86 8.89 5.84
CA PHE A 187 3.37 9.86 6.79
C PHE A 187 2.61 9.78 8.10
N PRO A 188 3.21 10.18 9.23
CA PRO A 188 2.47 10.38 10.44
C PRO A 188 1.47 11.53 10.31
N ASP A 189 0.28 11.39 10.89
CA ASP A 189 -0.80 12.38 10.77
C ASP A 189 -0.39 13.79 11.26
N PHE A 190 0.46 13.86 12.29
CA PHE A 190 0.96 15.10 12.85
C PHE A 190 2.11 15.73 12.04
N THR A 191 2.60 15.10 10.98
CA THR A 191 3.58 15.71 10.07
C THR A 191 2.91 16.43 8.90
N HIS A 192 1.59 16.40 8.80
CA HIS A 192 0.82 17.12 7.80
C HIS A 192 -0.32 17.90 8.48
N PRO A 193 -0.82 18.97 7.86
CA PRO A 193 -2.10 19.50 8.26
C PRO A 193 -3.19 18.44 8.00
N PRO A 194 -4.31 18.49 8.72
CA PRO A 194 -5.42 17.61 8.41
C PRO A 194 -5.91 17.86 6.97
N PRO A 195 -6.56 16.86 6.32
CA PRO A 195 -6.84 16.87 4.88
C PRO A 195 -7.63 18.09 4.38
N ASP A 196 -8.42 18.71 5.26
CA ASP A 196 -9.23 19.91 5.02
C ASP A 196 -8.42 21.21 4.96
N LEU A 197 -7.14 21.18 5.34
CA LEU A 197 -6.24 22.34 5.40
C LEU A 197 -4.97 22.16 4.54
N CYS A 198 -4.94 21.13 3.67
CA CYS A 198 -3.80 20.80 2.81
C CYS A 198 -3.42 21.88 1.79
N ASP A 199 -4.29 22.83 1.46
CA ASP A 199 -3.95 23.93 0.54
C ASP A 199 -3.34 25.15 1.26
N LEU A 200 -3.24 25.09 2.60
CA LEU A 200 -2.74 26.17 3.46
C LEU A 200 -1.38 25.84 4.11
N VAL A 201 -0.73 24.74 3.71
CA VAL A 201 0.49 24.23 4.39
C VAL A 201 1.66 25.19 4.31
N ASP A 202 1.81 25.88 3.18
CA ASP A 202 2.87 26.87 2.99
C ASP A 202 2.63 28.15 3.81
N LEU A 203 1.45 28.29 4.44
CA LEU A 203 1.04 29.51 5.12
C LEU A 203 0.98 29.44 6.66
N MET A 204 0.96 28.27 7.34
CA MET A 204 0.42 28.29 8.72
C MET A 204 1.12 27.55 9.87
N ASP A 205 2.10 26.65 9.70
CA ASP A 205 2.80 26.11 10.89
C ASP A 205 4.26 25.67 10.65
N PRO A 206 5.25 26.47 11.11
CA PRO A 206 6.66 26.10 11.09
C PRO A 206 6.95 24.73 11.73
N LEU A 207 6.17 24.31 12.74
CA LEU A 207 6.33 23.03 13.41
C LEU A 207 5.89 21.85 12.54
N ILE A 208 4.77 21.97 11.82
CA ILE A 208 4.34 20.94 10.86
C ILE A 208 5.41 20.77 9.77
N SER A 209 5.85 21.88 9.19
CA SER A 209 6.90 21.86 8.14
C SER A 209 8.20 21.23 8.65
N ALA A 210 8.66 21.59 9.85
CA ALA A 210 9.88 21.05 10.44
C ALA A 210 9.78 19.54 10.73
N ARG A 211 8.64 19.07 11.25
CA ARG A 211 8.39 17.63 11.49
C ARG A 211 8.34 16.84 10.18
N ALA A 212 7.62 17.34 9.17
CA ALA A 212 7.53 16.71 7.85
C ALA A 212 8.90 16.54 7.21
N LYS A 213 9.68 17.62 7.16
CA LYS A 213 11.05 17.63 6.61
C LYS A 213 11.95 16.67 7.37
N THR A 214 11.90 16.69 8.70
CA THR A 214 12.75 15.83 9.54
C THR A 214 12.40 14.34 9.37
N TYR A 215 11.11 14.01 9.31
CA TYR A 215 10.64 12.65 9.03
C TYR A 215 11.10 12.17 7.65
N ASP A 216 10.91 13.00 6.62
CA ASP A 216 11.27 12.65 5.23
C ASP A 216 12.80 12.49 5.05
N ILE A 217 13.60 13.42 5.59
CA ILE A 217 15.06 13.29 5.60
C ILE A 217 15.50 12.01 6.32
N SER A 218 14.91 11.72 7.47
CA SER A 218 15.25 10.52 8.25
C SER A 218 14.92 9.24 7.48
N LEU A 219 13.75 9.16 6.82
CA LEU A 219 13.42 8.03 5.97
C LEU A 219 14.40 7.85 4.81
N ARG A 220 14.79 8.94 4.14
CA ARG A 220 15.77 8.87 3.03
C ARG A 220 17.12 8.33 3.48
N ILE A 221 17.57 8.76 4.67
CA ILE A 221 18.84 8.31 5.25
C ILE A 221 18.77 6.84 5.68
N PHE A 222 17.68 6.44 6.35
CA PHE A 222 17.62 5.15 7.02
C PHE A 222 16.88 4.03 6.25
N ALA A 223 16.14 4.35 5.19
CA ALA A 223 15.40 3.38 4.35
C ALA A 223 15.49 3.74 2.84
N PRO A 224 16.64 3.51 2.20
CA PRO A 224 16.88 3.92 0.81
C PRO A 224 15.89 3.33 -0.23
N SER A 225 15.38 2.12 -0.01
CA SER A 225 14.39 1.51 -0.91
C SER A 225 13.08 2.30 -0.98
N PHE A 226 12.65 2.88 0.14
CA PHE A 226 11.48 3.75 0.19
C PHE A 226 11.76 5.11 -0.45
N SER A 227 13.00 5.61 -0.34
CA SER A 227 13.41 6.83 -1.03
C SER A 227 13.26 6.71 -2.54
N ALA A 228 13.64 5.57 -3.13
CA ALA A 228 13.48 5.35 -4.57
C ALA A 228 12.01 5.46 -5.00
N ALA A 229 11.10 4.83 -4.25
CA ALA A 229 9.67 4.92 -4.53
C ALA A 229 9.11 6.33 -4.35
N ARG A 230 9.58 7.07 -3.34
CA ARG A 230 9.15 8.47 -3.06
C ARG A 230 9.66 9.49 -4.06
N SER A 231 10.72 9.17 -4.80
CA SER A 231 11.28 10.05 -5.84
C SER A 231 10.60 9.86 -7.20
N MET A 232 9.79 8.83 -7.38
CA MET A 232 9.08 8.57 -8.63
C MET A 232 7.73 9.29 -8.66
N ASP A 233 7.29 9.67 -9.86
CA ASP A 233 5.95 10.23 -10.06
C ASP A 233 4.88 9.19 -9.68
N LYS A 234 3.83 9.63 -9.00
CA LYS A 234 2.76 8.76 -8.50
C LYS A 234 2.02 8.05 -9.64
N SER A 235 1.97 8.65 -10.84
CA SER A 235 1.35 8.06 -12.04
C SER A 235 1.93 6.69 -12.38
N TYR A 236 3.19 6.40 -12.04
CA TYR A 236 3.77 5.07 -12.24
C TYR A 236 3.15 3.99 -11.35
N PHE A 237 2.59 4.36 -10.20
CA PHE A 237 2.09 3.41 -9.20
C PHE A 237 0.56 3.36 -9.14
N ARG A 238 -0.12 4.45 -9.51
CA ARG A 238 -1.58 4.51 -9.48
C ARG A 238 -2.29 3.39 -10.24
N PRO A 239 -1.83 2.93 -11.43
CA PRO A 239 -2.43 1.76 -12.06
C PRO A 239 -2.48 0.52 -11.15
N PHE A 240 -1.44 0.26 -10.35
CA PHE A 240 -1.41 -0.81 -9.37
C PHE A 240 -2.41 -0.54 -8.22
N GLN A 241 -2.53 0.72 -7.81
CA GLN A 241 -3.38 1.14 -6.69
C GLN A 241 -4.88 1.07 -7.01
N TYR A 242 -5.28 1.29 -8.27
CA TYR A 242 -6.70 1.41 -8.65
C TYR A 242 -7.29 0.19 -9.39
N CYS A 243 -6.46 -0.68 -9.98
CA CYS A 243 -6.97 -1.80 -10.78
C CYS A 243 -7.91 -2.75 -10.00
N HIS A 244 -7.62 -3.06 -8.73
CA HIS A 244 -8.47 -3.95 -7.94
C HIS A 244 -9.80 -3.31 -7.50
N ARG A 245 -9.94 -1.98 -7.64
CA ARG A 245 -11.10 -1.17 -7.23
C ARG A 245 -11.95 -0.69 -8.39
N THR A 246 -11.63 -1.09 -9.63
CA THR A 246 -12.32 -0.56 -10.83
C THR A 246 -13.85 -0.70 -10.78
N TRP A 247 -14.38 -1.73 -10.12
CA TRP A 247 -15.83 -1.86 -9.92
C TRP A 247 -16.40 -0.91 -8.85
N GLU A 248 -15.66 -0.65 -7.78
CA GLU A 248 -16.09 0.23 -6.68
C GLU A 248 -16.00 1.71 -7.06
N ASP A 249 -14.91 2.10 -7.72
CA ASP A 249 -14.61 3.50 -8.06
C ASP A 249 -15.18 3.92 -9.43
N GLY A 250 -15.64 2.94 -10.23
CA GLY A 250 -16.10 3.14 -11.60
C GLY A 250 -15.00 3.00 -12.65
N ALA A 251 -15.40 2.68 -13.88
CA ALA A 251 -14.47 2.38 -14.97
C ALA A 251 -13.62 3.58 -15.42
N VAL A 252 -14.11 4.80 -15.22
CA VAL A 252 -13.40 6.02 -15.63
C VAL A 252 -12.10 6.20 -14.83
N VAL A 253 -12.12 5.97 -13.52
CA VAL A 253 -10.96 6.22 -12.64
C VAL A 253 -9.76 5.39 -13.09
N PHE A 254 -9.89 4.06 -13.17
CA PHE A 254 -8.78 3.21 -13.59
C PHE A 254 -8.35 3.47 -15.05
N ARG A 255 -9.27 3.87 -15.93
CA ARG A 255 -8.94 4.23 -17.31
C ARG A 255 -8.03 5.45 -17.36
N GLU A 256 -8.35 6.51 -16.62
CA GLU A 256 -7.52 7.71 -16.56
C GLU A 256 -6.12 7.39 -16.02
N GLU A 257 -6.02 6.54 -14.99
CA GLU A 257 -4.71 6.13 -14.46
C GLU A 257 -3.87 5.35 -15.48
N LEU A 258 -4.49 4.51 -16.32
CA LEU A 258 -3.77 3.84 -17.43
C LEU A 258 -3.35 4.84 -18.51
N ILE A 259 -4.20 5.82 -18.85
CA ILE A 259 -3.85 6.86 -19.83
C ILE A 259 -2.67 7.69 -19.31
N GLU A 260 -2.72 8.13 -18.05
CA GLU A 260 -1.67 8.96 -17.48
C GLU A 260 -0.35 8.20 -17.38
N ALA A 261 -0.37 6.95 -16.95
CA ALA A 261 0.82 6.11 -16.92
C ALA A 261 1.41 5.83 -18.31
N SER A 262 0.60 5.91 -19.38
CA SER A 262 1.08 5.72 -20.77
C SER A 262 1.76 6.95 -21.37
N ARG A 263 1.64 8.11 -20.71
CA ARG A 263 2.26 9.38 -21.13
C ARG A 263 3.67 9.59 -20.57
N GLN A 264 4.06 8.75 -19.60
CA GLN A 264 5.37 8.75 -18.96
C GLN A 264 6.39 7.98 -19.82
#